data_AF-A0A942SJD5-F1
#
_entry.id   AF-A0A942SJD5-F1
#
_cell.length_a   1.000
_cell.length_b   1.000
_cell.length_c   1.000
_cell.angle_alpha   90.00
_cell.angle_beta   90.00
_cell.angle_gamma   90.00
#
_symmetry.space_group_name_H-M   'P 1'
#
loop_
_entity.id
_entity.type
_entity.pdbx_description
1 polymer ?
#
loop_
_entity_poly.entity_id
_entity_poly.type
_entity_poly.pdbx_seq_one_letter_code
_entity_poly.pdbx_strand_id
1 'polypeptide(L)'
;MSYNAKTDWKYDDTPTEDDFNRIEKGIKDTTDTVVSHLADDVVHISPDERTKWNATEMNLNTLRKRKSDKDIYGTYTTVEYIRPDGTLYAKSVLSGGTSPQYTTNTITYYKLDGKTVLSTDTIPLTYDSDGDLQSEV
;
A
#
# COMPACT_ATOMS: atom_id res chain seq x y z
N MET A 1 -19.09 -23.10 -35.25
CA MET A 1 -19.52 -24.38 -34.65
C MET A 1 -19.03 -24.42 -33.21
N SER A 2 -19.77 -25.04 -32.29
CA SER A 2 -19.30 -25.25 -30.92
C SER A 2 -18.35 -26.44 -30.85
N TYR A 3 -17.36 -26.42 -29.95
CA TYR A 3 -16.55 -27.61 -29.67
C TYR A 3 -17.44 -28.71 -29.08
N ASN A 4 -17.32 -29.94 -29.59
CA ASN A 4 -18.06 -31.11 -29.11
C ASN A 4 -17.09 -32.28 -28.99
N ALA A 5 -16.73 -32.70 -27.79
CA ALA A 5 -15.75 -33.78 -27.58
C ALA A 5 -16.26 -35.14 -28.09
N LYS A 6 -15.37 -35.94 -28.70
CA LYS A 6 -15.57 -37.38 -28.90
C LYS A 6 -14.97 -38.10 -27.68
N THR A 7 -15.81 -38.73 -26.87
CA THR A 7 -15.42 -39.33 -25.58
C THR A 7 -15.41 -40.86 -25.61
N ASP A 8 -15.76 -41.47 -26.74
CA ASP A 8 -16.06 -42.90 -26.89
C ASP A 8 -15.15 -43.64 -27.87
N TRP A 9 -13.97 -43.07 -28.15
CA TRP A 9 -12.93 -43.62 -29.03
C TRP A 9 -12.69 -45.12 -28.85
N LYS A 10 -12.61 -45.84 -29.97
CA LYS A 10 -12.18 -47.24 -30.04
C LYS A 10 -10.72 -47.32 -30.46
N TYR A 11 -10.07 -48.42 -30.11
CA TYR A 11 -8.66 -48.64 -30.43
C TYR A 11 -8.39 -48.68 -31.96
N ASP A 12 -9.38 -49.14 -32.72
CA ASP A 12 -9.36 -49.31 -34.16
C ASP A 12 -10.05 -48.16 -34.93
N ASP A 13 -10.51 -47.12 -34.23
CA ASP A 13 -11.02 -45.91 -34.89
C ASP A 13 -9.91 -45.26 -35.72
N THR A 14 -10.16 -45.08 -37.02
CA THR A 14 -9.27 -44.29 -37.88
C THR A 14 -9.62 -42.81 -37.73
N PRO A 15 -8.68 -41.95 -37.26
CA PRO A 15 -8.93 -40.51 -37.17
C PRO A 15 -9.22 -39.90 -38.53
N THR A 16 -10.24 -39.05 -38.57
CA THR A 16 -10.65 -38.29 -39.75
C THR A 16 -10.24 -36.83 -39.63
N GLU A 17 -10.33 -36.08 -40.73
CA GLU A 17 -10.10 -34.64 -40.73
C GLU A 17 -11.01 -33.91 -39.71
N ASP A 18 -12.26 -34.34 -39.58
CA ASP A 18 -13.21 -33.79 -38.60
C ASP A 18 -12.74 -33.99 -37.15
N ASP A 19 -12.07 -35.11 -36.87
CA ASP A 19 -11.52 -35.37 -35.56
C ASP A 19 -10.34 -34.45 -35.24
N PHE A 20 -9.45 -34.21 -36.21
CA PHE A 20 -8.36 -33.27 -36.07
C PHE A 20 -8.86 -31.82 -35.92
N ASN A 21 -9.79 -31.40 -36.78
CA ASN A 21 -10.42 -30.08 -36.71
C ASN A 21 -11.09 -29.83 -35.35
N ARG A 22 -11.77 -30.85 -34.80
CA ARG A 22 -12.35 -30.79 -33.45
C ARG A 22 -11.27 -30.59 -32.39
N ILE A 23 -10.18 -31.36 -32.44
CA ILE A 23 -9.08 -31.28 -31.45
C ILE A 23 -8.40 -29.91 -31.53
N GLU A 24 -8.04 -29.45 -32.73
CA GLU A 24 -7.43 -28.14 -32.97
C GLU A 24 -8.32 -27.02 -32.44
N LYS A 25 -9.63 -27.11 -32.67
CA LYS A 25 -10.59 -26.16 -32.11
C LYS A 25 -10.60 -26.16 -30.59
N GLY A 26 -10.61 -27.33 -29.94
CA GLY A 26 -10.59 -27.40 -28.47
C GLY A 26 -9.32 -26.78 -27.88
N ILE A 27 -8.16 -27.01 -28.52
CA ILE A 27 -6.89 -26.39 -28.15
C ILE A 27 -6.95 -24.88 -28.34
N LYS A 28 -7.49 -24.40 -29.47
CA LYS A 28 -7.62 -22.97 -29.75
C LYS A 28 -8.55 -22.29 -28.73
N ASP A 29 -9.73 -22.83 -28.50
CA ASP A 29 -10.72 -22.25 -27.57
C ASP A 29 -10.14 -22.18 -26.13
N THR A 30 -9.39 -23.21 -25.71
CA THR A 30 -8.67 -23.20 -24.42
C THR A 30 -7.58 -22.14 -24.39
N THR A 31 -6.78 -22.03 -25.46
CA THR A 31 -5.71 -21.03 -25.58
C THR A 31 -6.28 -19.62 -25.52
N ASP A 32 -7.35 -19.34 -26.28
CA ASP A 32 -8.05 -18.06 -26.28
C ASP A 32 -8.55 -17.71 -24.87
N THR A 33 -9.08 -18.69 -24.13
CA THR A 33 -9.54 -18.50 -22.75
C THR A 33 -8.39 -18.13 -21.81
N VAL A 34 -7.25 -18.83 -21.89
CA VAL A 34 -6.08 -18.55 -21.06
C VAL A 34 -5.49 -17.18 -21.39
N VAL A 35 -5.37 -16.85 -22.69
CA VAL A 35 -4.90 -15.54 -23.13
C VAL A 35 -5.81 -14.42 -22.63
N SER A 36 -7.13 -14.62 -22.70
CA SER A 36 -8.09 -13.66 -22.16
C SER A 36 -7.97 -13.49 -20.65
N HIS A 37 -7.73 -14.56 -19.90
CA HIS A 37 -7.53 -14.48 -18.44
C HIS A 37 -6.23 -13.75 -18.09
N LEU A 38 -5.12 -14.07 -18.77
CA LEU A 38 -3.82 -13.43 -18.55
C LEU A 38 -3.85 -11.93 -18.86
N ALA A 39 -4.73 -11.49 -19.75
CA ALA A 39 -4.94 -10.08 -20.09
C ALA A 39 -5.99 -9.39 -19.18
N ASP A 40 -6.61 -10.11 -18.24
CA ASP A 40 -7.60 -9.56 -17.33
C ASP A 40 -6.93 -8.95 -16.09
N ASP A 41 -6.58 -7.68 -16.20
CA ASP A 41 -5.98 -6.90 -15.11
C ASP A 41 -6.95 -6.66 -13.94
N VAL A 42 -8.25 -7.01 -14.07
CA VAL A 42 -9.23 -6.86 -12.97
C VAL A 42 -9.06 -7.97 -11.92
N VAL A 43 -8.65 -9.17 -12.35
CA VAL A 43 -8.51 -10.34 -11.46
C VAL A 43 -7.06 -10.60 -11.04
N HIS A 44 -6.12 -9.85 -11.59
CA HIS A 44 -4.70 -9.90 -11.25
C HIS A 44 -4.28 -8.72 -10.39
N ILE A 45 -3.16 -8.88 -9.68
CA ILE A 45 -2.56 -7.81 -8.86
C ILE A 45 -1.12 -7.60 -9.31
N SER A 46 -0.74 -6.34 -9.51
CA SER A 46 0.65 -5.98 -9.78
C SER A 46 1.52 -6.07 -8.51
N PRO A 47 2.85 -6.28 -8.65
CA PRO A 47 3.77 -6.19 -7.52
C PRO A 47 3.70 -4.85 -6.77
N ASP A 48 3.43 -3.76 -7.49
CA ASP A 48 3.32 -2.41 -6.91
C ASP A 48 2.04 -2.25 -6.08
N GLU A 49 0.90 -2.74 -6.56
CA GLU A 49 -0.34 -2.76 -5.79
C GLU A 49 -0.20 -3.59 -4.52
N ARG A 50 0.43 -4.77 -4.61
CA ARG A 50 0.73 -5.60 -3.44
C ARG A 50 1.58 -4.86 -2.42
N THR A 51 2.64 -4.19 -2.88
CA THR A 51 3.50 -3.39 -2.01
C THR A 51 2.74 -2.23 -1.37
N LYS A 52 1.90 -1.55 -2.13
CA LYS A 52 1.06 -0.44 -1.64
C LYS A 52 0.06 -0.92 -0.58
N TRP A 53 -0.65 -2.02 -0.83
CA TRP A 53 -1.62 -2.56 0.13
C TRP A 53 -0.97 -3.03 1.42
N ASN A 54 0.18 -3.71 1.32
CA ASN A 54 0.97 -4.09 2.48
C ASN A 54 1.48 -2.88 3.29
N ALA A 55 1.77 -1.76 2.62
CA ALA A 55 2.17 -0.52 3.29
C ALA A 55 0.98 0.22 3.94
N THR A 56 -0.22 0.13 3.38
CA THR A 56 -1.44 0.74 3.95
C THR A 56 -1.94 0.04 5.21
N GLU A 57 -1.56 -1.23 5.43
CA GLU A 57 -1.78 -1.93 6.71
C GLU A 57 -0.77 -1.54 7.81
N MET A 58 -0.15 -0.36 7.74
CA MET A 58 0.59 0.13 8.90
C MET A 58 -0.35 0.51 10.02
N ASN A 59 -0.49 -0.41 10.97
CA ASN A 59 -1.09 -0.13 12.25
C ASN A 59 -0.22 0.92 12.97
N LEU A 60 -0.72 2.16 13.11
CA LEU A 60 -0.01 3.25 13.79
C LEU A 60 0.42 2.89 15.22
N ASN A 61 -0.26 1.93 15.86
CA ASN A 61 0.12 1.43 17.19
C ASN A 61 1.40 0.58 17.18
N THR A 62 1.86 0.12 16.02
CA THR A 62 3.14 -0.59 15.88
C THR A 62 4.34 0.34 15.77
N LEU A 63 4.10 1.63 15.56
CA LEU A 63 5.15 2.63 15.48
C LEU A 63 5.72 2.88 16.86
N ARG A 64 7.04 2.77 16.96
CA ARG A 64 7.79 3.16 18.15
C ARG A 64 7.99 4.67 18.11
N LYS A 65 8.01 5.32 19.27
CA LYS A 65 8.19 6.77 19.38
C LYS A 65 9.51 7.08 20.08
N ARG A 66 10.32 7.96 19.49
CA ARG A 66 11.47 8.57 20.16
C ARG A 66 11.22 10.06 20.30
N LYS A 67 11.38 10.57 21.52
CA LYS A 67 11.22 12.00 21.83
C LYS A 67 12.59 12.61 22.10
N SER A 68 12.85 13.79 21.55
CA SER A 68 14.09 14.55 21.76
C SER A 68 13.80 16.04 21.93
N ASP A 69 14.86 16.82 22.12
CA ASP A 69 14.79 18.29 22.14
C ASP A 69 13.81 18.81 23.21
N LYS A 70 14.02 18.33 24.44
CA LYS A 70 13.26 18.77 25.61
C LYS A 70 13.66 20.21 25.95
N ASP A 71 12.68 21.09 25.98
CA ASP A 71 12.89 22.48 26.37
C ASP A 71 13.00 22.65 27.90
N ILE A 72 13.23 23.89 28.34
CA ILE A 72 13.38 24.25 29.76
C ILE A 72 12.10 24.04 30.57
N TYR A 73 10.93 24.05 29.93
CA TYR A 73 9.63 23.81 30.57
C TYR A 73 9.23 22.33 30.54
N GLY A 74 10.07 21.49 29.94
CA GLY A 74 9.95 20.05 29.94
C GLY A 74 9.17 19.46 28.77
N THR A 75 8.84 20.26 27.75
CA THR A 75 8.15 19.81 26.54
C THR A 75 9.16 19.28 25.53
N TYR A 76 8.95 18.06 25.04
CA TYR A 76 9.75 17.50 23.94
C TYR A 76 9.25 18.07 22.62
N THR A 77 10.11 18.81 21.92
CA THR A 77 9.73 19.51 20.68
C THR A 77 9.85 18.65 19.43
N THR A 78 10.58 17.52 19.50
CA THR A 78 10.72 16.58 18.38
C THR A 78 10.21 15.20 18.76
N VAL A 79 9.40 14.60 17.88
CA VAL A 79 8.96 13.21 17.97
C VAL A 79 9.23 12.47 16.67
N GLU A 80 10.06 11.44 16.72
CA GLU A 80 10.28 10.50 15.63
C GLU A 80 9.37 9.28 15.77
N TYR A 81 8.64 8.96 14.71
CA TYR A 81 7.82 7.76 14.58
C TYR A 81 8.59 6.74 13.75
N ILE A 82 8.89 5.58 14.34
CA ILE A 82 9.83 4.59 13.80
C ILE A 82 9.06 3.30 13.50
N ARG A 83 9.23 2.76 12.30
CA ARG A 83 8.63 1.49 11.87
C ARG A 83 9.23 0.31 12.64
N PRO A 84 8.56 -0.86 12.66
CA PRO A 84 9.09 -2.06 13.32
C PRO A 84 10.48 -2.50 12.83
N ASP A 85 10.79 -2.24 11.55
CA ASP A 85 12.09 -2.51 10.93
C ASP A 85 13.20 -1.51 11.29
N GLY A 86 12.87 -0.45 12.05
CA GLY A 86 13.80 0.59 12.49
C GLY A 86 13.91 1.80 11.57
N THR A 87 13.24 1.81 10.40
CA THR A 87 13.24 2.95 9.49
C THR A 87 12.32 4.07 9.98
N LEU A 88 12.63 5.32 9.62
CA LEU A 88 11.82 6.48 10.02
C LEU A 88 10.53 6.54 9.20
N TYR A 89 9.38 6.56 9.87
CA TYR A 89 8.08 6.75 9.22
C TYR A 89 7.74 8.23 9.10
N ALA A 90 7.80 8.94 10.22
CA ALA A 90 7.50 10.36 10.28
C ALA A 90 8.33 11.07 11.36
N LYS A 91 8.53 12.37 11.20
CA LYS A 91 9.15 13.24 12.20
C LYS A 91 8.26 14.46 12.41
N SER A 92 7.79 14.64 13.64
CA SER A 92 7.04 15.81 14.11
C SER A 92 7.99 16.76 14.83
N VAL A 93 7.90 18.05 14.50
CA VAL A 93 8.67 19.12 15.13
C VAL A 93 7.73 20.28 15.50
N LEU A 94 7.66 20.58 16.79
CA LEU A 94 6.97 21.74 17.33
C LEU A 94 7.82 22.99 17.16
N SER A 95 7.18 24.06 16.69
CA SER A 95 7.82 25.35 16.43
C SER A 95 6.81 26.49 16.53
N GLY A 96 7.31 27.73 16.47
CA GLY A 96 6.52 28.94 16.70
C GLY A 96 6.02 29.05 18.15
N GLY A 97 5.39 30.16 18.48
CA GLY A 97 4.86 30.41 19.84
C GLY A 97 5.94 30.37 20.93
N THR A 98 5.51 30.10 22.16
CA THR A 98 6.38 29.97 23.32
C THR A 98 5.92 28.79 24.15
N SER A 99 6.86 27.93 24.55
CA SER A 99 6.57 26.78 25.41
C SER A 99 5.77 27.19 26.66
N PRO A 100 4.74 26.40 27.05
CA PRO A 100 4.35 25.10 26.48
C PRO A 100 3.43 25.17 25.24
N GLN A 101 3.10 26.38 24.76
CA GLN A 101 2.12 26.63 23.70
C GLN A 101 2.81 26.92 22.36
N TYR A 102 3.31 25.86 21.74
CA TYR A 102 3.82 25.93 20.36
C TYR A 102 2.67 26.12 19.39
N THR A 103 2.85 26.96 18.38
CA THR A 103 1.73 27.31 17.47
C THR A 103 1.75 26.52 16.16
N THR A 104 2.78 25.70 15.94
CA THR A 104 2.93 24.94 14.70
C THR A 104 3.56 23.58 14.97
N ASN A 105 2.93 22.52 14.46
CA ASN A 105 3.52 21.19 14.34
C ASN A 105 3.83 20.89 12.87
N THR A 106 5.10 20.69 12.54
CA THR A 106 5.49 20.24 11.19
C THR A 106 5.75 18.74 11.21
N ILE A 107 4.98 17.98 10.44
CA ILE A 107 5.13 16.53 10.30
C ILE A 107 5.71 16.22 8.92
N THR A 108 6.89 15.64 8.89
CA THR A 108 7.51 15.12 7.65
C THR A 108 7.35 13.62 7.60
N TYR A 109 6.70 13.11 6.56
CA TYR A 109 6.57 11.68 6.27
C TYR A 109 7.68 11.22 5.33
N TYR A 110 8.16 10.01 5.53
CA TYR A 110 9.26 9.44 4.76
C TYR A 110 8.83 8.18 4.01
N LYS A 111 9.47 7.92 2.88
CA LYS A 111 9.32 6.67 2.12
C LYS A 111 9.81 5.47 2.95
N LEU A 112 9.61 4.26 2.41
CA LEU A 112 10.02 3.00 3.07
C LEU A 112 11.53 2.93 3.35
N ASP A 113 12.36 3.66 2.61
CA ASP A 113 13.80 3.77 2.87
C ASP A 113 14.15 4.52 4.18
N GLY A 114 13.17 5.19 4.79
CA GLY A 114 13.33 5.97 6.02
C GLY A 114 14.19 7.22 5.89
N LYS A 115 14.48 7.67 4.66
CA LYS A 115 15.38 8.80 4.39
C LYS A 115 14.77 9.79 3.41
N THR A 116 14.13 9.30 2.36
CA THR A 116 13.54 10.14 1.32
C THR A 116 12.21 10.70 1.81
N VAL A 117 12.06 12.03 1.76
CA VAL A 117 10.80 12.68 2.11
C VAL A 117 9.71 12.23 1.13
N LEU A 118 8.58 11.82 1.67
CA LEU A 118 7.36 11.48 0.93
C LEU A 118 6.44 12.70 0.86
N SER A 119 6.20 13.35 1.99
CA SER A 119 5.38 14.56 2.11
C SER A 119 5.73 15.31 3.40
N THR A 120 5.31 16.56 3.48
CA THR A 120 5.42 17.39 4.67
C THR A 120 4.14 18.17 4.87
N ASP A 121 3.58 18.06 6.07
CA ASP A 121 2.39 18.77 6.49
C ASP A 121 2.75 19.75 7.61
N THR A 122 2.22 20.96 7.53
CA THR A 122 2.38 22.00 8.55
C THR A 122 1.03 22.29 9.16
N ILE A 123 0.87 21.89 10.42
CA ILE A 123 -0.40 21.89 11.14
C ILE A 123 -0.37 23.05 12.15
N PRO A 124 -1.30 24.01 12.06
CA PRO A 124 -1.45 25.05 13.07
C PRO A 124 -2.02 24.46 14.36
N LEU A 125 -1.49 24.93 15.50
CA LEU A 125 -1.97 24.58 16.84
C LEU A 125 -2.67 25.78 17.45
N THR A 126 -3.90 25.58 17.92
CA THR A 126 -4.68 26.61 18.62
C THR A 126 -5.04 26.14 20.02
N TYR A 127 -5.11 27.09 20.94
CA TYR A 127 -5.31 26.86 22.36
C TYR A 127 -6.51 27.66 22.84
N ASP A 128 -7.19 27.14 23.85
CA ASP A 128 -8.25 27.88 24.53
C ASP A 128 -7.69 28.93 25.50
N SER A 129 -8.57 29.61 26.23
CA SER A 129 -8.21 30.66 27.19
C SER A 129 -7.43 30.14 28.41
N ASP A 130 -7.61 28.87 28.76
CA ASP A 130 -6.89 28.24 29.87
C ASP A 130 -5.52 27.72 29.44
N GLY A 131 -5.30 27.71 28.13
CA GLY A 131 -4.04 27.38 27.50
C GLY A 131 -3.89 25.92 27.12
N ASP A 132 -5.00 25.19 27.13
CA ASP A 132 -5.08 23.80 26.70
C ASP A 132 -5.24 23.71 25.18
N LEU A 133 -4.67 22.66 24.58
CA LEU A 133 -4.69 22.48 23.13
C LEU A 133 -6.13 22.21 22.67
N GLN A 134 -6.66 23.12 21.85
CA GLN A 134 -8.03 23.06 21.35
C GLN A 134 -8.11 22.42 19.95
N SER A 135 -7.16 22.71 19.06
CA SER A 135 -7.17 22.18 17.70
C SER A 135 -5.77 21.96 17.13
N GLU A 136 -5.63 20.85 16.41
CA GLU A 136 -4.48 20.43 15.61
C GLU A 136 -5.01 19.84 14.29
N VAL A 137 -5.38 20.72 13.35
CA VAL A 137 -5.89 20.37 12.00
C VAL A 137 -5.50 21.42 10.97
#